data_AF-A0A9W7C2B6-F1
#
_entry.id   AF-A0A9W7C2B6-F1
#
_cell.length_a   1.000
_cell.length_b   1.000
_cell.length_c   1.000
_cell.angle_alpha   90.00
_cell.angle_beta   90.00
_cell.angle_gamma   90.00
#
_symmetry.space_group_name_H-M   'P 1'
#
loop_
_entity.id
_entity.type
_entity.pdbx_description
1 polymer ?
#
loop_
_entity_poly.entity_id
_entity_poly.type
_entity_poly.pdbx_seq_one_letter_code
_entity_poly.pdbx_strand_id
1 'polypeptide(L)'
;MSASMVFLKSMLVIGLGQKSWIYAFSYIAFDLLVYLAQKIMRRDYTIWLPIKGCWGVVLSGMFRVIIKLISDFTGCIHFRHPYEVGGLYFTLNFLSPLFGMALLLTLQSQAQLSLFHENTFEYYKTATIIAGSILMFMSALFLMIMNPRHRRSFFSIELGWQMTRRIFLEGDDAMKAEVFDTNIAHWEPIRDNVEDWVRANWHLWKYKRPDWFTDHWIALVPLNMIPEDDDEFFPSERSTKKHSSGDDEFGRASYRKRRSVTPLEKVFFHNVEQPAMIRHSFANFSTSHLNPERDSRKVAPEVGSSSSASSSLKNVKRVKNLKKAETLDETLFKHKLSRRGLSGFIN
;
A
#
# COMPACT_ATOMS: atom_id res chain seq x y z
N MET A 1 4.95 -4.51 18.29
CA MET A 1 3.99 -3.39 18.05
C MET A 1 2.57 -3.92 17.91
N SER A 2 2.31 -4.82 16.95
CA SER A 2 0.97 -5.42 16.74
C SER A 2 0.39 -6.09 17.98
N ALA A 3 1.15 -6.94 18.68
CA ALA A 3 0.66 -7.66 19.86
C ALA A 3 0.18 -6.73 20.99
N SER A 4 0.95 -5.68 21.30
CA SER A 4 0.58 -4.69 22.33
C SER A 4 -0.66 -3.88 21.93
N MET A 5 -0.80 -3.56 20.64
CA MET A 5 -1.97 -2.85 20.11
C MET A 5 -3.23 -3.72 20.17
N VAL A 6 -3.15 -4.98 19.72
CA VAL A 6 -4.25 -5.97 19.84
C VAL A 6 -4.66 -6.08 21.29
N PHE A 7 -3.70 -6.26 22.21
CA PHE A 7 -3.98 -6.41 23.63
C PHE A 7 -4.73 -5.21 24.19
N LEU A 8 -4.23 -3.99 23.96
CA LEU A 8 -4.87 -2.75 24.44
C LEU A 8 -6.27 -2.56 23.86
N LYS A 9 -6.46 -2.83 22.56
CA LYS A 9 -7.77 -2.64 21.91
C LYS A 9 -8.78 -3.70 22.33
N SER A 10 -8.37 -4.95 22.47
CA SER A 10 -9.20 -6.02 23.04
C SER A 10 -9.60 -5.70 24.47
N MET A 11 -8.66 -5.23 25.29
CA MET A 11 -8.92 -4.83 26.67
C MET A 11 -9.90 -3.65 26.76
N LEU A 12 -9.81 -2.67 25.86
CA LEU A 12 -10.77 -1.56 25.74
C LEU A 12 -12.17 -2.06 25.42
N VAL A 13 -12.30 -2.92 24.41
CA VAL A 13 -13.60 -3.49 23.99
C VAL A 13 -14.20 -4.34 25.10
N ILE A 14 -13.41 -5.17 25.76
CA ILE A 14 -13.86 -6.00 26.90
C ILE A 14 -14.26 -5.11 28.08
N GLY A 15 -13.48 -4.07 28.40
CA GLY A 15 -13.78 -3.13 29.48
C GLY A 15 -15.11 -2.42 29.27
N LEU A 16 -15.40 -1.96 28.05
CA LEU A 16 -16.72 -1.41 27.70
C LEU A 16 -17.84 -2.47 27.77
N GLY A 17 -17.53 -3.70 27.36
CA GLY A 17 -18.44 -4.84 27.38
C GLY A 17 -18.87 -5.27 28.79
N GLN A 18 -18.05 -5.04 29.82
CA GLN A 18 -18.40 -5.36 31.22
C GLN A 18 -19.68 -4.65 31.69
N LYS A 19 -19.93 -3.42 31.23
CA LYS A 19 -21.18 -2.71 31.53
C LYS A 19 -22.30 -3.13 30.60
N SER A 20 -22.04 -3.09 29.29
CA SER A 20 -22.97 -3.57 28.27
C SER A 20 -22.25 -3.68 26.93
N TRP A 21 -22.53 -4.76 26.21
CA TRP A 21 -22.05 -4.95 24.84
C TRP A 21 -22.47 -3.83 23.89
N ILE A 22 -23.54 -3.09 24.20
CA ILE A 22 -23.95 -1.95 23.37
C ILE A 22 -22.88 -0.85 23.31
N TYR A 23 -22.14 -0.62 24.41
CA TYR A 23 -21.05 0.36 24.43
C TYR A 23 -19.88 -0.10 23.57
N ALA A 24 -19.51 -1.38 23.67
CA ALA A 24 -18.46 -1.99 22.85
C ALA A 24 -18.79 -1.91 21.35
N PHE A 25 -20.00 -2.30 20.96
CA PHE A 25 -20.45 -2.18 19.57
C PHE A 25 -20.55 -0.73 19.11
N SER A 26 -21.03 0.18 19.95
CA SER A 26 -21.13 1.60 19.60
C SER A 26 -19.74 2.22 19.37
N TYR A 27 -18.72 1.84 20.15
CA TYR A 27 -17.35 2.29 19.94
C TYR A 27 -16.80 1.84 18.59
N ILE A 28 -16.94 0.55 18.25
CA ILE A 28 -16.46 0.00 16.97
C ILE A 28 -17.24 0.62 15.80
N ALA A 29 -18.56 0.72 15.93
CA ALA A 29 -19.42 1.31 14.91
C ALA A 29 -19.14 2.79 14.69
N PHE A 30 -18.86 3.55 15.76
CA PHE A 30 -18.52 4.96 15.67
C PHE A 30 -17.18 5.19 14.96
N ASP A 31 -16.13 4.44 15.31
CA ASP A 31 -14.84 4.55 14.61
C ASP A 31 -14.97 4.14 13.12
N LEU A 32 -15.74 3.09 12.82
CA LEU A 32 -16.03 2.69 11.46
C LEU A 32 -16.82 3.77 10.70
N LEU A 33 -17.80 4.40 11.34
CA LEU A 33 -18.61 5.46 10.74
C LEU A 33 -17.76 6.69 10.44
N VAL A 34 -16.91 7.13 11.36
CA VAL A 34 -15.98 8.25 11.16
C VAL A 34 -15.04 7.96 9.99
N TYR A 35 -14.48 6.74 9.92
CA TYR A 35 -13.63 6.31 8.81
C TYR A 35 -14.37 6.37 7.46
N LEU A 36 -15.56 5.77 7.38
CA LEU A 36 -16.35 5.77 6.15
C LEU A 36 -16.81 7.17 5.74
N ALA A 37 -17.25 7.99 6.71
CA ALA A 37 -17.63 9.38 6.48
C ALA A 37 -16.45 10.19 5.92
N GLN A 38 -15.25 10.03 6.48
CA GLN A 38 -14.04 10.66 5.95
C GLN A 38 -13.78 10.23 4.50
N LYS A 39 -13.89 8.94 4.17
CA LYS A 39 -13.66 8.44 2.81
C LYS A 39 -14.69 8.98 1.82
N ILE A 40 -15.96 9.06 2.22
CA ILE A 40 -17.04 9.63 1.40
C ILE A 40 -16.82 11.13 1.20
N MET A 41 -16.57 11.90 2.28
CA MET A 41 -16.34 13.35 2.19
C MET A 41 -15.15 13.69 1.29
N ARG A 42 -14.12 12.87 1.28
CA ARG A 42 -12.91 13.08 0.47
C ARG A 42 -12.98 12.48 -0.93
N ARG A 43 -14.14 11.96 -1.33
CA ARG A 43 -14.37 11.28 -2.62
C ARG A 43 -13.37 10.14 -2.90
N ASP A 44 -12.95 9.44 -1.85
CA ASP A 44 -11.96 8.35 -1.88
C ASP A 44 -12.58 7.04 -1.36
N TYR A 45 -13.87 6.84 -1.66
CA TYR A 45 -14.62 5.66 -1.19
C TYR A 45 -14.37 4.43 -2.07
N THR A 46 -14.30 4.64 -3.38
CA THR A 46 -14.12 3.58 -4.38
C THR A 46 -12.82 2.82 -4.14
N ILE A 47 -12.87 1.49 -4.28
CA ILE A 47 -11.67 0.65 -4.27
C ILE A 47 -10.85 0.92 -5.54
N TRP A 48 -9.54 0.75 -5.45
CA TRP A 48 -8.64 0.93 -6.58
C TRP A 48 -8.91 -0.06 -7.73
N LEU A 49 -9.56 -1.20 -7.49
CA LEU A 49 -9.93 -2.14 -8.55
C LEU A 49 -10.99 -1.55 -9.50
N PRO A 50 -10.83 -1.72 -10.84
CA PRO A 50 -11.71 -1.15 -11.86
C PRO A 50 -13.05 -1.91 -11.97
N ILE A 51 -13.92 -1.75 -10.98
CA ILE A 51 -15.27 -2.33 -10.95
C ILE A 51 -16.29 -1.23 -11.26
N LYS A 52 -17.05 -1.40 -12.34
CA LYS A 52 -18.08 -0.44 -12.79
C LYS A 52 -19.47 -0.81 -12.24
N GLY A 53 -20.28 0.21 -11.97
CA GLY A 53 -21.70 0.08 -11.58
C GLY A 53 -21.98 0.02 -10.08
N CYS A 54 -23.26 -0.20 -9.70
CA CYS A 54 -23.71 -0.20 -8.30
C CYS A 54 -23.01 -1.27 -7.45
N TRP A 55 -22.69 -2.42 -8.03
CA TRP A 55 -21.94 -3.48 -7.37
C TRP A 55 -20.53 -3.04 -6.97
N GLY A 56 -19.89 -2.15 -7.75
CA GLY A 56 -18.58 -1.59 -7.39
C GLY A 56 -18.62 -0.77 -6.11
N VAL A 57 -19.70 -0.03 -5.88
CA VAL A 57 -19.88 0.77 -4.64
C VAL A 57 -20.08 -0.15 -3.44
N VAL A 58 -20.96 -1.16 -3.55
CA VAL A 58 -21.22 -2.12 -2.45
C VAL A 58 -19.96 -2.90 -2.10
N LEU A 59 -19.25 -3.41 -3.11
CA LEU A 59 -18.03 -4.19 -2.91
C LEU A 59 -16.91 -3.32 -2.33
N SER A 60 -16.80 -2.06 -2.77
CA SER A 60 -15.88 -1.09 -2.16
C SER A 60 -16.18 -0.92 -0.67
N GLY A 61 -17.45 -0.76 -0.29
CA GLY A 61 -17.86 -0.67 1.10
C GLY A 61 -17.46 -1.87 1.93
N MET A 62 -17.74 -3.08 1.45
CA MET A 62 -17.38 -4.32 2.14
C MET A 62 -15.86 -4.44 2.34
N PHE A 63 -15.08 -4.20 1.29
CA PHE A 63 -13.61 -4.23 1.39
C PHE A 63 -13.08 -3.18 2.37
N ARG A 64 -13.62 -1.97 2.35
CA ARG A 64 -13.25 -0.88 3.27
C ARG A 64 -13.50 -1.29 4.72
N VAL A 65 -14.63 -1.92 5.03
CA VAL A 65 -14.96 -2.42 6.37
C VAL A 65 -14.00 -3.52 6.80
N ILE A 66 -13.72 -4.49 5.93
CA ILE A 66 -12.81 -5.61 6.23
C ILE A 66 -11.39 -5.11 6.49
N ILE A 67 -10.87 -4.27 5.60
CA ILE A 67 -9.50 -3.72 5.71
C ILE A 67 -9.38 -2.83 6.95
N LYS A 68 -10.42 -2.03 7.25
CA LYS A 68 -10.48 -1.25 8.48
C LYS A 68 -10.42 -2.15 9.70
N LEU A 69 -11.25 -3.19 9.77
CA LEU A 69 -11.27 -4.14 10.89
C LEU A 69 -9.91 -4.83 11.08
N ILE A 70 -9.29 -5.32 10.00
CA ILE A 70 -7.98 -5.96 10.07
C ILE A 70 -6.93 -4.95 10.55
N SER A 71 -6.88 -3.75 9.97
CA SER A 71 -5.92 -2.72 10.34
C SER A 71 -6.10 -2.27 11.80
N ASP A 72 -7.34 -2.21 12.27
CA ASP A 72 -7.69 -1.81 13.63
C ASP A 72 -7.18 -2.74 14.70
N PHE A 73 -7.28 -4.05 14.48
CA PHE A 73 -6.78 -5.01 15.46
C PHE A 73 -5.30 -5.29 15.25
N THR A 74 -4.86 -5.52 14.02
CA THR A 74 -3.49 -6.01 13.76
C THR A 74 -2.43 -4.92 13.68
N GLY A 75 -2.81 -3.68 13.36
CA GLY A 75 -1.86 -2.61 13.04
C GLY A 75 -1.00 -2.95 11.80
N CYS A 76 -1.50 -3.77 10.87
CA CYS A 76 -0.74 -4.22 9.72
C CYS A 76 -0.31 -3.05 8.83
N ILE A 77 1.02 -2.90 8.68
CA ILE A 77 1.63 -1.76 7.99
C ILE A 77 1.33 -1.71 6.49
N HIS A 78 0.94 -2.83 5.87
CA HIS A 78 0.60 -2.89 4.46
C HIS A 78 -0.63 -2.03 4.13
N PHE A 79 -1.61 -1.94 5.04
CA PHE A 79 -2.82 -1.14 4.84
C PHE A 79 -2.63 0.36 5.09
N ARG A 80 -1.39 0.80 5.39
CA ARG A 80 -1.02 2.22 5.48
C ARG A 80 -1.12 2.94 4.13
N HIS A 81 -1.17 2.20 3.03
CA HIS A 81 -1.21 2.75 1.68
C HIS A 81 -2.35 3.79 1.52
N PRO A 82 -2.15 4.90 0.78
CA PRO A 82 -3.19 5.91 0.52
C PRO A 82 -4.50 5.35 -0.06
N TYR A 83 -4.40 4.31 -0.90
CA TYR A 83 -5.58 3.59 -1.42
C TYR A 83 -6.41 2.92 -0.33
N GLU A 84 -5.83 2.61 0.84
CA GLU A 84 -6.47 1.85 1.91
C GLU A 84 -6.86 2.76 3.09
N VAL A 85 -6.12 2.69 4.21
CA VAL A 85 -6.40 3.48 5.41
C VAL A 85 -5.76 4.87 5.33
N GLY A 86 -4.62 4.98 4.64
CA GLY A 86 -3.82 6.20 4.55
C GLY A 86 -2.91 6.42 5.77
N GLY A 87 -1.87 7.23 5.59
CA GLY A 87 -0.80 7.42 6.57
C GLY A 87 -1.28 7.98 7.91
N LEU A 88 -1.90 9.17 7.91
CA LEU A 88 -2.32 9.82 9.14
C LEU A 88 -3.38 9.02 9.91
N TYR A 89 -4.35 8.42 9.21
CA TYR A 89 -5.37 7.62 9.89
C TYR A 89 -4.76 6.35 10.50
N PHE A 90 -3.78 5.73 9.81
CA PHE A 90 -3.03 4.60 10.34
C PHE A 90 -2.28 4.96 11.63
N THR A 91 -1.62 6.12 11.69
CA THR A 91 -0.93 6.56 12.92
C THR A 91 -1.90 6.88 14.05
N LEU A 92 -3.03 7.54 13.76
CA LEU A 92 -4.08 7.78 14.75
C LEU A 92 -4.72 6.49 15.26
N ASN A 93 -4.90 5.48 14.40
CA ASN A 93 -5.41 4.18 14.79
C ASN A 93 -4.48 3.50 15.82
N PHE A 94 -3.16 3.63 15.67
CA PHE A 94 -2.18 3.16 16.65
C PHE A 94 -2.28 3.85 18.02
N LEU A 95 -2.66 5.13 18.02
CA LEU A 95 -2.83 5.92 19.26
C LEU A 95 -4.22 5.74 19.88
N SER A 96 -5.23 5.39 19.07
CA SER A 96 -6.62 5.27 19.50
C SER A 96 -6.83 4.34 20.71
N PRO A 97 -6.22 3.15 20.84
CA PRO A 97 -6.43 2.30 22.01
C PRO A 97 -5.78 2.88 23.28
N LEU A 98 -4.68 3.65 23.17
CA LEU A 98 -4.06 4.33 24.31
C LEU A 98 -4.99 5.41 24.86
N PHE A 99 -5.53 6.24 23.96
CA PHE A 99 -6.46 7.31 24.33
C PHE A 99 -7.78 6.74 24.88
N GLY A 100 -8.33 5.71 24.21
CA GLY A 100 -9.55 5.05 24.65
C GLY A 100 -9.42 4.40 26.02
N MET A 101 -8.32 3.69 26.27
CA MET A 101 -8.06 3.10 27.60
C MET A 101 -7.82 4.17 28.67
N ALA A 102 -7.07 5.23 28.36
CA ALA A 102 -6.85 6.33 29.29
C ALA A 102 -8.18 6.99 29.69
N LEU A 103 -9.05 7.26 28.72
CA LEU A 103 -10.39 7.81 28.95
C LEU A 103 -11.25 6.87 29.80
N LEU A 104 -11.23 5.57 29.53
CA LEU A 104 -12.00 4.60 30.30
C LEU A 104 -11.54 4.53 31.77
N LEU A 105 -10.23 4.55 32.01
CA LEU A 105 -9.66 4.55 33.36
C LEU A 105 -9.93 5.85 34.12
N THR A 106 -9.95 7.00 33.45
CA THR A 106 -10.30 8.28 34.10
C THR A 106 -11.79 8.38 34.41
N LEU A 107 -12.66 7.90 33.52
CA LEU A 107 -14.10 7.83 33.80
C LEU A 107 -14.41 6.89 34.98
N GLN A 108 -13.64 5.80 35.11
CA GLN A 108 -13.71 4.91 36.27
C GLN A 108 -13.24 5.62 37.55
N SER A 109 -12.10 6.31 37.51
CA SER A 109 -11.55 6.97 38.71
C SER A 109 -12.43 8.13 39.21
N GLN A 110 -13.16 8.79 38.31
CA GLN A 110 -14.14 9.82 38.64
C GLN A 110 -15.51 9.26 39.08
N ALA A 111 -15.61 7.94 39.28
CA ALA A 111 -16.84 7.22 39.63
C ALA A 111 -18.04 7.46 38.68
N GLN A 112 -17.78 7.96 37.45
CA GLN A 112 -18.80 8.14 36.42
C GLN A 112 -19.20 6.80 35.81
N LEU A 113 -18.29 5.83 35.87
CA LEU A 113 -18.46 4.50 35.31
C LEU A 113 -17.90 3.46 36.27
N SER A 114 -18.70 2.45 36.64
CA SER A 114 -18.27 1.35 37.51
C SER A 114 -18.08 0.07 36.69
N LEU A 115 -17.04 0.05 35.85
CA LEU A 115 -16.66 -1.07 34.98
C LEU A 115 -15.84 -2.15 35.68
N PHE A 116 -14.91 -1.73 36.54
CA PHE A 116 -13.96 -2.62 37.20
C PHE A 116 -14.16 -2.60 38.71
N HIS A 117 -13.97 -3.75 39.34
CA HIS A 117 -13.86 -3.85 40.79
C HIS A 117 -12.50 -3.30 41.26
N GLU A 118 -12.38 -2.78 42.48
CA GLU A 118 -11.18 -2.08 42.97
C GLU A 118 -9.89 -2.89 42.76
N ASN A 119 -9.90 -4.17 43.16
CA ASN A 119 -8.75 -5.05 42.98
C ASN A 119 -8.40 -5.27 41.50
N THR A 120 -9.40 -5.37 40.62
CA THR A 120 -9.18 -5.55 39.18
C THR A 120 -8.71 -4.28 38.49
N PHE A 121 -9.16 -3.10 38.96
CA PHE A 121 -8.84 -1.81 38.37
C PHE A 121 -7.33 -1.55 38.37
N GLU A 122 -6.65 -1.86 39.47
CA GLU A 122 -5.19 -1.70 39.58
C GLU A 122 -4.42 -2.58 38.58
N TYR A 123 -4.89 -3.81 38.33
CA TYR A 123 -4.32 -4.67 37.30
C TYR A 123 -4.54 -4.11 35.90
N TYR A 124 -5.75 -3.65 35.57
CA TYR A 124 -6.05 -3.05 34.26
C TYR A 124 -5.24 -1.78 34.01
N LYS A 125 -5.11 -0.92 35.03
CA LYS A 125 -4.30 0.30 34.97
C LYS A 125 -2.83 -0.03 34.72
N THR A 126 -2.27 -0.94 35.50
CA THR A 126 -0.86 -1.36 35.37
C THR A 126 -0.60 -2.03 34.02
N ALA A 127 -1.48 -2.92 33.57
CA ALA A 127 -1.40 -3.57 32.27
C ALA A 127 -1.46 -2.56 31.11
N THR A 128 -2.33 -1.54 31.22
CA THR A 128 -2.41 -0.45 30.22
C THR A 128 -1.11 0.33 30.14
N ILE A 129 -0.53 0.70 31.30
CA ILE A 129 0.74 1.45 31.35
C ILE A 129 1.87 0.63 30.74
N ILE A 130 1.99 -0.65 31.09
CA ILE A 130 3.04 -1.54 30.56
C ILE A 130 2.86 -1.73 29.06
N ALA A 131 1.67 -2.19 28.61
CA ALA A 131 1.42 -2.45 27.20
C ALA A 131 1.51 -1.18 26.34
N GLY A 132 1.07 -0.04 26.87
CA GLY A 132 1.19 1.25 26.21
C GLY A 132 2.62 1.75 26.11
N SER A 133 3.42 1.56 27.15
CA SER A 133 4.85 1.88 27.13
C SER A 133 5.60 1.01 26.12
N ILE A 134 5.30 -0.30 26.06
CA ILE A 134 5.88 -1.20 25.05
C ILE A 134 5.47 -0.77 23.64
N LEU A 135 4.19 -0.42 23.43
CA LEU A 135 3.71 0.06 22.13
C LEU A 135 4.45 1.32 21.69
N MET A 136 4.60 2.31 22.59
CA MET A 136 5.29 3.57 22.29
C MET A 136 6.77 3.39 22.07
N PHE A 137 7.44 2.63 22.93
CA PHE A 137 8.86 2.31 22.78
C PHE A 137 9.13 1.61 21.44
N MET A 138 8.35 0.59 21.12
CA MET A 138 8.51 -0.14 19.87
C MET A 138 8.22 0.76 18.66
N SER A 139 7.14 1.54 18.69
CA SER A 139 6.81 2.47 17.60
C SER A 139 7.93 3.51 17.39
N ALA A 140 8.52 4.02 18.47
CA ALA A 140 9.66 4.93 18.41
C ALA A 140 10.89 4.25 17.78
N LEU A 141 11.24 3.02 18.19
CA LEU A 141 12.33 2.26 17.58
C LEU A 141 12.11 2.04 16.09
N PHE A 142 10.89 1.68 15.67
CA PHE A 142 10.59 1.50 14.26
C PHE A 142 10.74 2.81 13.47
N LEU A 143 10.23 3.93 13.99
CA LEU A 143 10.42 5.23 13.34
C LEU A 143 11.90 5.64 13.30
N MET A 144 12.69 5.29 14.31
CA MET A 144 14.13 5.56 14.36
C MET A 144 14.91 4.73 13.34
N ILE A 145 14.60 3.43 13.21
CA ILE A 145 15.24 2.53 12.24
C ILE A 145 14.83 2.87 10.81
N MET A 146 13.59 3.32 10.61
CA MET A 146 13.05 3.63 9.30
C MET A 146 13.76 4.83 8.66
N ASN A 147 14.01 4.71 7.36
CA ASN A 147 14.64 5.73 6.53
C ASN A 147 13.89 7.08 6.67
N PRO A 148 14.60 8.18 6.99
CA PRO A 148 13.99 9.47 7.31
C PRO A 148 13.09 10.03 6.20
N ARG A 149 13.36 9.69 4.94
CA ARG A 149 12.51 10.10 3.80
C ARG A 149 11.08 9.56 3.92
N HIS A 150 10.91 8.36 4.46
CA HIS A 150 9.60 7.70 4.56
C HIS A 150 8.83 8.08 5.83
N ARG A 151 9.45 8.69 6.84
CA ARG A 151 8.77 9.08 8.10
C ARG A 151 7.60 10.03 7.85
N ARG A 152 7.74 10.95 6.90
CA ARG A 152 6.68 11.90 6.54
C ARG A 152 5.45 11.21 5.94
N SER A 153 5.63 10.05 5.31
CA SER A 153 4.52 9.30 4.73
C SER A 153 3.55 8.72 5.79
N PHE A 154 3.95 8.66 7.05
CA PHE A 154 3.07 8.26 8.17
C PHE A 154 2.14 9.38 8.64
N PHE A 155 2.50 10.63 8.36
CA PHE A 155 1.68 11.80 8.70
C PHE A 155 1.07 12.43 7.44
N SER A 156 1.24 11.77 6.29
CA SER A 156 0.65 12.21 5.04
C SER A 156 -0.87 12.03 5.08
N ILE A 157 -1.55 13.07 4.60
CA ILE A 157 -3.01 13.13 4.40
C ILE A 157 -3.34 12.82 2.92
N GLU A 158 -2.34 12.43 2.13
CA GLU A 158 -2.48 12.11 0.71
C GLU A 158 -3.57 11.05 0.47
N LEU A 159 -4.43 11.34 -0.50
CA LEU A 159 -5.56 10.50 -0.90
C LEU A 159 -5.14 9.53 -2.02
N GLY A 160 -5.88 8.44 -2.18
CA GLY A 160 -5.62 7.48 -3.26
C GLY A 160 -5.55 8.15 -4.64
N TRP A 161 -6.56 8.93 -5.00
CA TRP A 161 -6.60 9.65 -6.29
C TRP A 161 -5.48 10.71 -6.43
N GLN A 162 -5.06 11.34 -5.33
CA GLN A 162 -3.94 12.29 -5.35
C GLN A 162 -2.62 11.59 -5.61
N MET A 163 -2.44 10.40 -5.04
CA MET A 163 -1.28 9.55 -5.30
C MET A 163 -1.26 9.10 -6.77
N THR A 164 -2.39 8.65 -7.32
CA THR A 164 -2.51 8.30 -8.75
C THR A 164 -2.11 9.49 -9.63
N ARG A 165 -2.61 10.69 -9.30
CA ARG A 165 -2.24 11.92 -10.00
C ARG A 165 -0.75 12.25 -9.90
N ARG A 166 -0.15 12.12 -8.72
CA ARG A 166 1.29 12.35 -8.52
C ARG A 166 2.12 11.38 -9.35
N ILE A 167 1.80 10.09 -9.30
CA ILE A 167 2.49 9.05 -10.07
C ILE A 167 2.40 9.34 -11.56
N PHE A 168 1.24 9.77 -12.06
CA PHE A 168 1.09 10.09 -13.47
C PHE A 168 1.90 11.34 -13.90
N LEU A 169 1.94 12.38 -13.07
CA LEU A 169 2.62 13.63 -13.42
C LEU A 169 4.15 13.56 -13.24
N GLU A 170 4.63 12.82 -12.26
CA GLU A 170 6.05 12.75 -11.89
C GLU A 170 6.74 11.46 -12.34
N GLY A 171 5.96 10.44 -12.71
CA GLY A 171 6.46 9.11 -13.04
C GLY A 171 7.05 8.99 -14.45
N ASP A 172 7.81 7.92 -14.64
CA ASP A 172 8.24 7.48 -15.97
C ASP A 172 7.05 6.87 -16.75
N ASP A 173 7.19 6.67 -18.06
CA ASP A 173 6.11 6.17 -18.92
C ASP A 173 5.55 4.81 -18.45
N ALA A 174 6.40 3.95 -17.88
CA ALA A 174 5.96 2.70 -17.25
C ALA A 174 5.06 2.94 -16.01
N MET A 175 5.40 3.92 -15.17
CA MET A 175 4.60 4.28 -13.99
C MET A 175 3.30 4.99 -14.39
N LYS A 176 3.33 5.79 -15.46
CA LYS A 176 2.13 6.41 -16.03
C LYS A 176 1.16 5.37 -16.55
N ALA A 177 1.66 4.30 -17.16
CA ALA A 177 0.85 3.20 -17.67
C ALA A 177 0.02 2.50 -16.58
N GLU A 178 0.51 2.46 -15.33
CA GLU A 178 -0.20 1.89 -14.18
C GLU A 178 -1.52 2.64 -13.86
N VAL A 179 -1.74 3.83 -14.43
CA VAL A 179 -3.02 4.57 -14.26
C VAL A 179 -4.22 3.72 -14.69
N PHE A 180 -4.06 2.88 -15.73
CA PHE A 180 -5.14 2.04 -16.25
C PHE A 180 -5.42 0.78 -15.41
N ASP A 181 -4.49 0.39 -14.53
CA ASP A 181 -4.73 -0.67 -13.54
C ASP A 181 -5.61 -0.16 -12.37
N THR A 182 -5.81 1.15 -12.29
CA THR A 182 -6.63 1.78 -11.26
C THR A 182 -8.01 2.16 -11.76
N ASN A 183 -8.99 2.15 -10.87
CA ASN A 183 -10.36 2.54 -11.17
C ASN A 183 -10.40 3.99 -11.71
N ILE A 184 -11.17 4.19 -12.79
CA ILE A 184 -11.35 5.47 -13.48
C ILE A 184 -11.66 6.61 -12.49
N ALA A 185 -12.40 6.33 -11.42
CA ALA A 185 -12.70 7.33 -10.39
C ALA A 185 -11.44 8.00 -9.75
N HIS A 186 -10.29 7.33 -9.73
CA HIS A 186 -9.05 7.86 -9.17
C HIS A 186 -8.30 8.81 -10.11
N TRP A 187 -8.53 8.72 -11.42
CA TRP A 187 -7.84 9.54 -12.41
C TRP A 187 -8.80 10.35 -13.30
N GLU A 188 -10.11 10.30 -13.04
CA GLU A 188 -11.11 11.17 -13.68
C GLU A 188 -10.70 12.66 -13.66
N PRO A 189 -10.13 13.23 -12.58
CA PRO A 189 -9.71 14.64 -12.57
C PRO A 189 -8.54 14.96 -13.52
N ILE A 190 -7.81 13.96 -13.98
CA ILE A 190 -6.67 14.09 -14.91
C ILE A 190 -6.91 13.38 -16.23
N ARG A 191 -8.17 12.99 -16.51
CA ARG A 191 -8.55 12.21 -17.68
C ARG A 191 -8.07 12.83 -18.99
N ASP A 192 -8.20 14.14 -19.13
CA ASP A 192 -7.76 14.86 -20.34
C ASP A 192 -6.24 14.74 -20.54
N ASN A 193 -5.46 14.91 -19.48
CA ASN A 193 -4.00 14.74 -19.54
C ASN A 193 -3.59 13.29 -19.87
N VAL A 194 -4.34 12.30 -19.37
CA VAL A 194 -4.12 10.89 -19.68
C VAL A 194 -4.43 10.63 -21.15
N GLU A 195 -5.54 11.17 -21.66
CA GLU A 195 -5.94 11.03 -23.06
C GLU A 195 -4.92 11.66 -24.02
N ASP A 196 -4.48 12.88 -23.74
CA ASP A 196 -3.45 13.56 -24.54
C ASP A 196 -2.13 12.77 -24.55
N TRP A 197 -1.71 12.25 -23.39
CA TRP A 197 -0.51 11.42 -23.27
C TRP A 197 -0.62 10.11 -24.06
N VAL A 198 -1.78 9.44 -24.01
CA VAL A 198 -2.06 8.24 -24.80
C VAL A 198 -2.00 8.56 -26.29
N ARG A 199 -2.76 9.56 -26.75
CA ARG A 199 -2.83 9.94 -28.18
C ARG A 199 -1.47 10.34 -28.74
N ALA A 200 -0.68 11.11 -28.00
CA ALA A 200 0.63 11.57 -28.45
C ALA A 200 1.66 10.43 -28.60
N ASN A 201 1.58 9.40 -27.75
CA ASN A 201 2.61 8.37 -27.68
C ASN A 201 2.19 7.01 -28.28
N TRP A 202 0.91 6.84 -28.63
CA TRP A 202 0.36 5.57 -29.11
C TRP A 202 1.14 4.96 -30.28
N HIS A 203 1.44 5.77 -31.31
CA HIS A 203 2.21 5.32 -32.47
C HIS A 203 3.64 4.90 -32.09
N LEU A 204 4.26 5.58 -31.10
CA LEU A 204 5.60 5.26 -30.63
C LEU A 204 5.63 3.94 -29.84
N TRP A 205 4.60 3.65 -29.05
CA TRP A 205 4.48 2.39 -28.31
C TRP A 205 4.27 1.19 -29.23
N LYS A 206 3.52 1.37 -30.32
CA LYS A 206 3.39 0.32 -31.35
C LYS A 206 4.71 -0.04 -32.01
N TYR A 207 5.54 0.95 -32.29
CA TYR A 207 6.85 0.75 -32.91
C TYR A 207 7.87 0.16 -31.92
N LYS A 208 8.02 0.78 -30.74
CA LYS A 208 9.04 0.40 -29.76
C LYS A 208 8.67 -0.83 -28.93
N ARG A 209 7.37 -1.12 -28.77
CA ARG A 209 6.81 -2.17 -27.90
C ARG A 209 7.49 -2.25 -26.54
N PRO A 210 7.31 -1.24 -25.67
CA PRO A 210 7.88 -1.27 -24.34
C PRO A 210 7.30 -2.44 -23.51
N ASP A 211 8.06 -2.95 -22.55
CA ASP A 211 7.72 -4.18 -21.81
C ASP A 211 6.35 -4.15 -21.12
N TRP A 212 5.88 -2.97 -20.72
CA TRP A 212 4.58 -2.76 -20.08
C TRP A 212 3.41 -2.69 -21.07
N PHE A 213 3.65 -2.49 -22.37
CA PHE A 213 2.64 -2.41 -23.43
C PHE A 213 2.24 -3.81 -23.92
N THR A 214 1.58 -4.55 -23.04
CA THR A 214 1.07 -5.91 -23.30
C THR A 214 -0.39 -5.87 -23.76
N ASP A 215 -0.87 -6.89 -24.49
CA ASP A 215 -2.28 -7.04 -24.91
C ASP A 215 -3.27 -6.86 -23.74
N HIS A 216 -2.91 -7.35 -22.55
CA HIS A 216 -3.67 -7.15 -21.32
C HIS A 216 -3.83 -5.66 -20.97
N TRP A 217 -2.74 -4.90 -21.03
CA TRP A 217 -2.77 -3.47 -20.73
C TRP A 217 -3.60 -2.70 -21.76
N ILE A 218 -3.45 -3.04 -23.04
CA ILE A 218 -4.24 -2.44 -24.14
C ILE A 218 -5.74 -2.67 -23.91
N ALA A 219 -6.13 -3.85 -23.39
CA ALA A 219 -7.53 -4.16 -23.07
C ALA A 219 -8.11 -3.34 -21.89
N LEU A 220 -7.26 -2.78 -21.02
CA LEU A 220 -7.68 -1.90 -19.93
C LEU A 220 -7.93 -0.45 -20.39
N VAL A 221 -7.31 -0.05 -21.50
CA VAL A 221 -7.46 1.31 -22.05
C VAL A 221 -8.89 1.50 -22.58
N PRO A 222 -9.60 2.55 -22.17
CA PRO A 222 -10.92 2.86 -22.72
C PRO A 222 -10.87 3.08 -24.24
N LEU A 223 -11.77 2.44 -24.98
CA LEU A 223 -11.82 2.50 -26.46
C LEU A 223 -11.91 3.92 -27.03
N ASN A 224 -12.45 4.88 -26.28
CA ASN A 224 -12.55 6.27 -26.72
C ASN A 224 -11.19 7.01 -26.74
N MET A 225 -10.16 6.45 -26.11
CA MET A 225 -8.82 7.05 -26.02
C MET A 225 -7.85 6.51 -27.08
N ILE A 226 -8.22 5.42 -27.75
CA ILE A 226 -7.41 4.81 -28.81
C ILE A 226 -7.63 5.59 -30.11
N PRO A 227 -6.57 5.95 -30.87
CA PRO A 227 -6.71 6.58 -32.19
C PRO A 227 -7.50 5.69 -33.18
N GLU A 228 -8.40 6.29 -33.96
CA GLU A 228 -9.35 5.60 -34.88
C GLU A 228 -8.65 4.78 -35.99
N ASP A 229 -7.39 5.08 -36.30
CA ASP A 229 -6.61 4.38 -37.33
C ASP A 229 -6.24 2.92 -36.94
N ASP A 230 -6.58 2.49 -35.72
CA ASP A 230 -6.13 1.24 -35.12
C ASP A 230 -7.24 0.23 -34.78
N ASP A 231 -8.46 0.47 -35.29
CA ASP A 231 -9.65 -0.36 -35.11
C ASP A 231 -9.47 -1.83 -35.56
N GLU A 232 -8.42 -2.13 -36.35
CA GLU A 232 -8.10 -3.50 -36.82
C GLU A 232 -7.70 -4.47 -35.69
N PHE A 233 -7.20 -3.99 -34.54
CA PHE A 233 -6.75 -4.87 -33.45
C PHE A 233 -7.92 -5.46 -32.63
N PHE A 234 -9.12 -4.90 -32.75
CA PHE A 234 -10.31 -5.36 -32.04
C PHE A 234 -11.38 -5.81 -33.06
N PRO A 235 -11.46 -7.12 -33.38
CA PRO A 235 -12.44 -7.62 -34.34
C PRO A 235 -13.87 -7.34 -33.86
N SER A 236 -14.47 -6.32 -34.46
CA SER A 236 -15.89 -6.08 -34.66
C SER A 236 -16.89 -6.65 -33.62
N GLU A 237 -17.20 -5.90 -32.58
CA GLU A 237 -18.60 -5.75 -32.13
C GLU A 237 -19.32 -4.60 -32.90
N ARG A 238 -18.61 -3.94 -33.82
CA ARG A 238 -18.98 -2.67 -34.45
C ARG A 238 -19.34 -2.72 -35.94
N SER A 239 -19.53 -3.90 -36.54
CA SER A 239 -19.97 -4.01 -37.94
C SER A 239 -21.48 -4.20 -38.10
N THR A 240 -22.30 -3.52 -37.30
CA THR A 240 -23.73 -3.36 -37.61
C THR A 240 -24.20 -1.94 -37.31
N LYS A 241 -23.80 -1.00 -38.17
CA LYS A 241 -24.59 0.17 -38.62
C LYS A 241 -23.70 1.12 -39.40
N LYS A 242 -23.45 0.80 -40.66
CA LYS A 242 -23.16 1.78 -41.72
C LYS A 242 -23.15 1.10 -43.09
N HIS A 243 -24.33 0.70 -43.58
CA HIS A 243 -24.61 0.82 -45.01
C HIS A 243 -26.12 0.78 -45.33
N SER A 244 -26.43 1.42 -46.46
CA SER A 244 -27.72 1.61 -47.14
C SER A 244 -28.72 2.62 -46.54
N SER A 245 -28.60 3.86 -47.03
CA SER A 245 -29.76 4.69 -47.37
C SER A 245 -30.34 4.11 -48.66
N GLY A 246 -31.58 3.61 -48.58
CA GLY A 246 -32.31 3.01 -49.70
C GLY A 246 -33.61 2.46 -49.12
N ASP A 247 -34.71 2.93 -49.67
CA ASP A 247 -36.07 2.76 -49.18
C ASP A 247 -36.48 1.29 -49.04
N ASP A 248 -37.28 0.96 -48.01
CA ASP A 248 -38.53 0.21 -48.16
C ASP A 248 -39.18 -0.13 -46.81
N GLU A 249 -40.50 -0.21 -46.90
CA GLU A 249 -41.53 -0.25 -45.88
C GLU A 249 -41.68 -1.65 -45.22
N PHE A 250 -42.36 -1.66 -44.06
CA PHE A 250 -43.05 -2.80 -43.44
C PHE A 250 -42.29 -3.76 -42.50
N GLY A 251 -42.70 -3.79 -41.21
CA GLY A 251 -42.43 -4.91 -40.30
C GLY A 251 -42.37 -4.57 -38.82
N ARG A 252 -43.52 -4.46 -38.13
CA ARG A 252 -43.61 -4.51 -36.66
C ARG A 252 -43.20 -5.90 -36.15
N ALA A 253 -42.25 -5.98 -35.22
CA ALA A 253 -42.25 -6.97 -34.14
C ALA A 253 -41.23 -6.65 -33.02
N SER A 254 -41.76 -6.25 -31.86
CA SER A 254 -41.32 -6.61 -30.49
C SER A 254 -39.83 -6.87 -30.20
N TYR A 255 -39.12 -5.85 -29.71
CA TYR A 255 -37.86 -6.06 -28.96
C TYR A 255 -38.09 -6.07 -27.45
N ARG A 256 -38.21 -7.28 -26.91
CA ARG A 256 -38.09 -7.61 -25.50
C ARG A 256 -36.65 -7.33 -25.05
N LYS A 257 -36.47 -6.35 -24.16
CA LYS A 257 -35.21 -6.01 -23.48
C LYS A 257 -34.61 -7.24 -22.80
N ARG A 258 -33.64 -7.89 -23.45
CA ARG A 258 -32.92 -9.06 -22.93
C ARG A 258 -31.58 -8.58 -22.34
N ARG A 259 -31.39 -8.87 -21.05
CA ARG A 259 -30.17 -8.62 -20.26
C ARG A 259 -28.93 -9.09 -21.03
N SER A 260 -27.96 -8.21 -21.23
CA SER A 260 -26.58 -8.58 -21.51
C SER A 260 -25.95 -9.05 -20.20
N VAL A 261 -25.97 -10.35 -19.97
CA VAL A 261 -25.03 -11.01 -19.08
C VAL A 261 -23.76 -11.18 -19.90
N THR A 262 -22.70 -10.43 -19.59
CA THR A 262 -21.39 -10.67 -20.19
C THR A 262 -20.75 -11.88 -19.52
N PRO A 263 -20.12 -12.80 -20.28
CA PRO A 263 -19.47 -13.98 -19.72
C PRO A 263 -18.08 -13.60 -19.18
N LEU A 264 -18.03 -12.86 -18.08
CA LEU A 264 -16.79 -12.60 -17.32
C LEU A 264 -16.64 -13.52 -16.09
N GLU A 265 -17.62 -14.40 -15.87
CA GLU A 265 -17.68 -15.28 -14.70
C GLU A 265 -16.72 -16.49 -14.79
N LYS A 266 -16.18 -16.80 -15.98
CA LYS A 266 -15.31 -17.99 -16.18
C LYS A 266 -13.81 -17.74 -16.09
N VAL A 267 -13.34 -16.50 -16.00
CA VAL A 267 -11.90 -16.19 -15.85
C VAL A 267 -11.51 -15.93 -14.39
N PHE A 268 -12.50 -15.77 -13.49
CA PHE A 268 -12.26 -15.31 -12.12
C PHE A 268 -11.75 -16.36 -11.12
N PHE A 269 -11.69 -17.65 -11.50
CA PHE A 269 -11.29 -18.74 -10.59
C PHE A 269 -9.98 -19.47 -10.96
N HIS A 270 -9.21 -18.96 -11.93
CA HIS A 270 -7.87 -19.48 -12.18
C HIS A 270 -6.84 -18.37 -11.94
N ASN A 271 -5.98 -18.62 -10.96
CA ASN A 271 -4.88 -17.77 -10.48
C ASN A 271 -5.27 -16.64 -9.52
N VAL A 272 -5.42 -17.03 -8.25
CA VAL A 272 -5.01 -16.21 -7.11
C VAL A 272 -3.46 -16.12 -7.12
N GLU A 273 -2.89 -15.50 -8.14
CA GLU A 273 -1.54 -14.95 -8.05
C GLU A 273 -1.66 -13.44 -7.84
N GLN A 274 -0.92 -12.95 -6.86
CA GLN A 274 -0.96 -11.58 -6.40
C GLN A 274 -0.80 -10.57 -7.56
N PRO A 275 -1.67 -9.55 -7.67
CA PRO A 275 -1.59 -8.57 -8.76
C PRO A 275 -0.28 -7.76 -8.72
N ALA A 276 0.21 -7.37 -9.91
CA ALA A 276 1.53 -6.77 -10.15
C ALA A 276 1.87 -5.52 -9.30
N MET A 277 0.87 -4.84 -8.73
CA MET A 277 1.06 -3.76 -7.76
C MET A 277 1.85 -4.23 -6.51
N ILE A 278 1.70 -5.51 -6.13
CA ILE A 278 2.50 -6.13 -5.07
C ILE A 278 3.93 -6.39 -5.57
N ARG A 279 4.12 -6.83 -6.82
CA ARG A 279 5.45 -7.09 -7.42
C ARG A 279 6.30 -5.83 -7.59
N HIS A 280 5.73 -4.71 -8.05
CA HIS A 280 6.50 -3.47 -8.24
C HIS A 280 6.84 -2.76 -6.91
N SER A 281 5.99 -2.91 -5.87
CA SER A 281 6.33 -2.47 -4.52
C SER A 281 7.45 -3.32 -3.90
N PHE A 282 7.49 -4.64 -4.19
CA PHE A 282 8.60 -5.51 -3.80
C PHE A 282 9.89 -5.26 -4.59
N ALA A 283 9.81 -4.95 -5.89
CA ALA A 283 10.97 -4.64 -6.72
C ALA A 283 11.63 -3.31 -6.30
N ASN A 284 10.83 -2.26 -6.09
CA ASN A 284 11.35 -0.94 -5.67
C ASN A 284 11.88 -0.92 -4.23
N PHE A 285 11.51 -1.90 -3.40
CA PHE A 285 12.14 -2.13 -2.10
C PHE A 285 13.48 -2.88 -2.21
N SER A 286 13.68 -3.67 -3.28
CA SER A 286 14.88 -4.50 -3.47
C SER A 286 15.95 -3.89 -4.40
N THR A 287 15.62 -2.94 -5.28
CA THR A 287 16.54 -2.42 -6.32
C THR A 287 17.15 -1.05 -6.03
N SER A 288 17.03 -0.52 -4.80
CA SER A 288 17.73 0.73 -4.43
C SER A 288 19.26 0.56 -4.29
N HIS A 289 19.81 -0.60 -4.64
CA HIS A 289 21.24 -0.83 -4.77
C HIS A 289 21.54 -1.55 -6.07
N LEU A 290 22.50 -0.98 -6.83
CA LEU A 290 23.16 -1.47 -8.05
C LEU A 290 22.70 -0.82 -9.37
N ASN A 291 23.21 0.38 -9.63
CA ASN A 291 23.68 0.70 -10.98
C ASN A 291 24.88 1.69 -10.91
N PRO A 292 26.13 1.25 -11.15
CA PRO A 292 27.30 2.11 -11.14
C PRO A 292 27.77 2.42 -12.56
N GLU A 293 26.94 3.00 -13.42
CA GLU A 293 27.41 3.49 -14.73
C GLU A 293 26.57 4.69 -15.20
N ARG A 294 26.88 5.87 -14.66
CA ARG A 294 26.65 7.17 -15.31
C ARG A 294 27.29 8.26 -14.47
N ASP A 295 28.62 8.35 -14.53
CA ASP A 295 29.34 9.58 -14.18
C ASP A 295 30.78 9.50 -14.72
N SER A 296 30.90 9.56 -16.05
CA SER A 296 32.19 9.71 -16.70
C SER A 296 32.05 10.43 -18.04
N ARG A 297 31.72 11.73 -17.99
CA ARG A 297 32.14 12.66 -19.05
C ARG A 297 32.09 14.13 -18.64
N LYS A 298 33.29 14.76 -18.71
CA LYS A 298 33.59 16.22 -18.78
C LYS A 298 33.54 16.92 -17.40
N VAL A 299 34.55 17.64 -16.88
CA VAL A 299 35.68 18.45 -17.41
C VAL A 299 36.77 18.55 -16.31
N ALA A 300 38.06 18.64 -16.69
CA ALA A 300 39.22 18.94 -15.83
C ALA A 300 39.70 20.40 -16.03
N PRO A 301 40.75 20.91 -15.35
CA PRO A 301 41.12 20.86 -13.92
C PRO A 301 41.43 22.27 -13.35
N GLU A 302 41.45 22.46 -12.02
CA GLU A 302 42.33 23.48 -11.41
C GLU A 302 42.69 23.16 -9.94
N VAL A 303 44.00 23.00 -9.73
CA VAL A 303 44.90 23.24 -8.57
C VAL A 303 44.31 23.23 -7.14
N GLY A 304 44.84 22.34 -6.28
CA GLY A 304 44.64 22.38 -4.83
C GLY A 304 45.35 21.29 -4.02
N SER A 305 46.52 21.64 -3.50
CA SER A 305 47.49 20.94 -2.63
C SER A 305 47.00 19.93 -1.56
N SER A 306 47.65 18.76 -1.58
CA SER A 306 48.18 17.95 -0.45
C SER A 306 47.47 17.97 0.92
N SER A 307 46.61 16.97 1.18
CA SER A 307 46.19 16.58 2.54
C SER A 307 45.63 15.13 2.66
N SER A 308 45.25 14.48 1.55
CA SER A 308 44.47 13.22 1.62
C SER A 308 45.29 11.92 1.79
N ALA A 309 46.60 11.91 1.58
CA ALA A 309 47.38 10.65 1.54
C ALA A 309 47.62 9.99 2.93
N SER A 310 47.65 10.78 4.01
CA SER A 310 47.91 10.28 5.38
C SER A 310 46.70 9.56 6.01
N SER A 311 45.48 9.94 5.63
CA SER A 311 44.25 9.33 6.14
C SER A 311 43.96 7.97 5.52
N SER A 312 44.29 7.79 4.24
CA SER A 312 44.05 6.55 3.50
C SER A 312 44.96 5.40 3.97
N LEU A 313 46.24 5.68 4.26
CA LEU A 313 47.19 4.70 4.80
C LEU A 313 46.82 4.21 6.21
N LYS A 314 46.23 5.08 7.05
CA LYS A 314 45.72 4.71 8.39
C LYS A 314 44.51 3.77 8.28
N ASN A 315 43.62 4.02 7.33
CA ASN A 315 42.43 3.18 7.11
C ASN A 315 42.80 1.79 6.57
N VAL A 316 43.76 1.69 5.66
CA VAL A 316 44.23 0.40 5.12
C VAL A 316 44.92 -0.46 6.19
N LYS A 317 45.73 0.13 7.07
CA LYS A 317 46.33 -0.61 8.20
C LYS A 317 45.27 -1.08 9.20
N ARG A 318 44.23 -0.30 9.44
CA ARG A 318 43.13 -0.65 10.36
C ARG A 318 42.30 -1.84 9.83
N VAL A 319 42.00 -1.85 8.52
CA VAL A 319 41.27 -2.96 7.88
C VAL A 319 42.09 -4.26 7.87
N LYS A 320 43.42 -4.18 7.64
CA LYS A 320 44.29 -5.36 7.71
C LYS A 320 44.36 -5.95 9.12
N ASN A 321 44.39 -5.11 10.16
CA ASN A 321 44.41 -5.58 11.55
C ASN A 321 43.07 -6.20 11.99
N LEU A 322 41.93 -5.69 11.51
CA LEU A 322 40.61 -6.26 11.79
C LEU A 322 40.42 -7.64 11.15
N LYS A 323 40.83 -7.80 9.89
CA LYS A 323 40.80 -9.12 9.22
C LYS A 323 41.69 -10.14 9.93
N LYS A 324 42.86 -9.72 10.43
CA LYS A 324 43.75 -10.62 11.19
C LYS A 324 43.15 -11.06 12.53
N ALA A 325 42.42 -10.17 13.21
CA ALA A 325 41.71 -10.49 14.45
C ALA A 325 40.55 -11.47 14.22
N GLU A 326 39.79 -11.28 13.14
CA GLU A 326 38.67 -12.16 12.76
C GLU A 326 39.15 -13.58 12.42
N THR A 327 40.27 -13.72 11.70
CA THR A 327 40.87 -15.03 11.41
C THR A 327 41.44 -15.74 12.65
N LEU A 328 41.89 -14.98 13.65
CA LEU A 328 42.39 -15.53 14.92
C LEU A 328 41.24 -16.05 15.79
N ASP A 329 40.09 -15.37 15.77
CA ASP A 329 38.92 -15.79 16.55
C ASP A 329 38.26 -17.02 15.92
N GLU A 330 38.21 -17.11 14.58
CA GLU A 330 37.68 -18.26 13.86
C GLU A 330 38.52 -19.54 14.07
N THR A 331 39.85 -19.39 14.15
CA THR A 331 40.76 -20.51 14.44
C THR A 331 40.69 -20.95 15.90
N LEU A 332 40.55 -20.02 16.84
CA LEU A 332 40.29 -20.31 18.26
C LEU A 332 38.94 -21.00 18.48
N PHE A 333 37.92 -20.59 17.73
CA PHE A 333 36.59 -21.18 17.77
C PHE A 333 36.60 -22.62 17.24
N LYS A 334 37.24 -22.86 16.08
CA LYS A 334 37.44 -24.21 15.51
C LYS A 334 38.27 -25.12 16.44
N HIS A 335 39.29 -24.59 17.10
CA HIS A 335 40.09 -25.34 18.07
C HIS A 335 39.31 -25.67 19.36
N LYS A 336 38.46 -24.76 19.85
CA LYS A 336 37.55 -25.02 20.99
C LYS A 336 36.46 -26.05 20.67
N LEU A 337 35.96 -26.07 19.43
CA LEU A 337 34.98 -27.05 18.95
C LEU A 337 35.59 -28.45 18.79
N SER A 338 36.83 -28.54 18.29
CA SER A 338 37.58 -29.80 18.17
C SER A 338 37.84 -30.44 19.55
N ARG A 339 38.19 -29.64 20.57
CA ARG A 339 38.35 -30.12 21.95
C ARG A 339 37.05 -30.60 22.63
N ARG A 340 35.88 -30.27 22.08
CA ARG A 340 34.56 -30.66 22.63
C ARG A 340 33.90 -31.83 21.88
N GLY A 341 34.59 -32.45 20.93
CA GLY A 341 34.09 -33.65 20.24
C GLY A 341 32.87 -33.42 19.32
N LEU A 342 32.59 -32.17 18.94
CA LEU A 342 31.41 -31.77 18.15
C LEU A 342 31.72 -31.58 16.66
N SER A 343 32.65 -32.35 16.10
CA SER A 343 33.10 -32.17 14.70
C SER A 343 32.08 -32.58 13.64
N GLY A 344 30.91 -33.11 14.03
CA GLY A 344 29.91 -33.65 13.10
C GLY A 344 28.78 -32.71 12.69
N PHE A 345 28.74 -31.45 13.15
CA PHE A 345 27.56 -30.59 12.99
C PHE A 345 27.67 -29.48 11.93
N ILE A 346 28.73 -29.49 11.10
CA ILE A 346 28.86 -28.52 10.01
C ILE A 346 29.37 -29.24 8.76
N ASN A 347 28.43 -29.66 7.92
CA ASN A 347 28.55 -29.69 6.46
C ASN A 347 27.31 -29.02 5.89
#